data_AF-A0A6N2TVM1-F1
#
_entry.id   AF-A0A6N2TVM1-F1
#
_cell.length_a   1.000
_cell.length_b   1.000
_cell.length_c   1.000
_cell.angle_alpha   90.00
_cell.angle_beta   90.00
_cell.angle_gamma   90.00
#
_symmetry.space_group_name_H-M   'P 1'
#
loop_
_entity.id
_entity.type
_entity.pdbx_description
1 polymer ?
#
loop_
_entity_poly.entity_id
_entity_poly.type
_entity_poly.pdbx_seq_one_letter_code
_entity_poly.pdbx_strand_id
1 'polypeptide(L)'
;MIVTNLISSPRAHVTLKPGEYTSISTIEKTPGTTYWVTVWLDVSGGSITIDNCSGTFSKSQRIGWSFTSPIANPMSLRYKVVSGSPTVKVWNMVMCELGEYQANKALLDGLYFFDGDTMPLA
;
A
#
# COMPACT_ATOMS: atom_id res chain seq x y z
N MET A 1 6.76 12.63 16.18
CA MET A 1 5.34 12.22 16.23
C MET A 1 5.28 10.77 15.80
N ILE A 2 4.32 9.99 16.30
CA ILE A 2 4.18 8.57 15.95
C ILE A 2 3.19 8.47 14.79
N VAL A 3 3.44 7.56 13.86
CA VAL A 3 2.55 7.19 12.75
C VAL A 3 1.84 5.90 13.13
N THR A 4 0.52 5.86 13.06
CA THR A 4 -0.24 4.65 13.35
C THR A 4 -0.43 3.87 12.05
N ASN A 5 0.21 2.70 11.96
CA ASN A 5 0.06 1.83 10.81
C ASN A 5 -1.23 1.00 10.93
N LEU A 6 -2.17 1.28 10.04
CA LEU A 6 -3.44 0.58 9.92
C LEU A 6 -3.32 -0.72 9.10
N ILE A 7 -2.11 -1.17 8.78
CA ILE A 7 -1.84 -2.50 8.27
C ILE A 7 -1.43 -3.39 9.43
N SER A 8 -2.29 -4.35 9.81
CA SER A 8 -2.06 -5.29 10.92
C SER A 8 -0.92 -6.30 10.69
N SER A 9 -0.39 -6.40 9.47
CA SER A 9 0.76 -7.26 9.16
C SER A 9 1.67 -6.60 8.12
N PRO A 10 2.45 -5.57 8.49
CA PRO A 10 3.25 -4.76 7.57
C PRO A 10 4.27 -5.57 6.76
N ARG A 11 4.72 -6.69 7.33
CA ARG A 11 5.72 -7.61 6.75
C ARG A 11 5.10 -8.76 5.94
N ALA A 12 3.77 -8.83 5.86
CA ALA A 12 3.10 -9.87 5.08
C ALA A 12 3.53 -9.80 3.62
N HIS A 13 3.74 -10.96 3.02
CA HIS A 13 4.02 -11.10 1.60
C HIS A 13 2.73 -11.54 0.92
N VAL A 14 2.08 -10.63 0.22
CA VAL A 14 0.78 -10.86 -0.41
C VAL A 14 0.99 -10.99 -1.91
N THR A 15 0.53 -12.10 -2.49
CA THR A 15 0.48 -12.25 -3.95
C THR A 15 -0.87 -11.77 -4.44
N LEU A 16 -0.87 -10.77 -5.33
CA LEU A 16 -2.11 -10.23 -5.88
C LEU A 16 -2.62 -11.10 -7.02
N LYS A 17 -3.94 -11.07 -7.23
CA LYS A 17 -4.58 -11.73 -8.37
C LYS A 17 -5.03 -10.69 -9.42
N PRO A 18 -4.82 -10.96 -10.72
CA PRO A 18 -5.19 -10.01 -11.76
C PRO A 18 -6.70 -9.80 -11.76
N GLY A 19 -7.13 -8.53 -11.71
CA GLY A 19 -8.53 -8.18 -11.80
C GLY A 19 -9.36 -8.46 -10.54
N GLU A 20 -8.77 -8.92 -9.43
CA GLU A 20 -9.45 -9.17 -8.15
C GLU A 20 -8.93 -8.26 -7.04
N TYR A 21 -9.79 -7.90 -6.09
CA TYR A 21 -9.35 -7.23 -4.87
C TYR A 21 -8.76 -8.25 -3.90
N THR A 22 -7.52 -8.02 -3.50
CA THR A 22 -6.82 -8.82 -2.49
C THR A 22 -6.60 -7.96 -1.25
N SER A 23 -7.09 -8.38 -0.10
CA SER A 23 -6.91 -7.66 1.17
C SER A 23 -5.44 -7.61 1.57
N ILE A 24 -4.99 -6.43 2.00
CA ILE A 24 -3.64 -6.19 2.55
C ILE A 24 -3.67 -5.73 4.01
N SER A 25 -4.85 -5.42 4.55
CA SER A 25 -5.09 -5.19 5.97
C SER A 25 -6.32 -5.97 6.44
N THR A 26 -6.44 -6.15 7.76
CA THR A 26 -7.65 -6.60 8.44
C THR A 26 -8.38 -5.48 9.18
N ILE A 27 -7.78 -4.29 9.29
CA ILE A 27 -8.35 -3.13 9.97
C ILE A 27 -9.22 -2.34 8.99
N GLU A 28 -10.43 -1.99 9.41
CA GLU A 28 -11.36 -1.21 8.59
C GLU A 28 -10.96 0.26 8.51
N LYS A 29 -11.29 0.87 7.36
CA LYS A 29 -11.13 2.30 7.11
C LYS A 29 -12.30 3.08 7.68
N THR A 30 -12.05 4.34 8.04
CA THR A 30 -13.10 5.29 8.38
C THR A 30 -13.58 5.99 7.09
N PRO A 31 -14.88 5.95 6.75
CA PRO A 31 -15.42 6.71 5.62
C PRO A 31 -15.18 8.21 5.78
N GLY A 32 -14.84 8.88 4.67
CA GLY A 32 -14.52 10.31 4.65
C GLY A 32 -13.07 10.65 5.04
N THR A 33 -12.32 9.72 5.64
CA THR A 33 -10.91 9.93 6.00
C THR A 33 -10.00 9.75 4.78
N THR A 34 -9.04 10.64 4.63
CA THR A 34 -7.99 10.54 3.62
C THR A 34 -6.77 9.85 4.18
N TYR A 35 -6.32 8.81 3.50
CA TYR A 35 -5.19 7.99 3.89
C TYR A 35 -4.03 8.11 2.92
N TRP A 36 -2.83 7.84 3.40
CA TRP A 36 -1.64 7.57 2.60
C TRP A 36 -1.32 6.08 2.70
N VAL A 37 -1.14 5.41 1.56
CA VAL A 37 -0.72 4.01 1.48
C VAL A 37 0.59 3.92 0.73
N THR A 38 1.51 3.11 1.24
CA THR A 38 2.76 2.77 0.58
C THR A 38 3.02 1.28 0.69
N VAL A 39 3.48 0.67 -0.40
CA VAL A 39 3.82 -0.75 -0.46
C VAL A 39 5.11 -0.92 -1.26
N TRP A 40 5.89 -1.94 -0.95
CA TRP A 40 6.87 -2.46 -1.89
C TRP A 40 6.13 -3.34 -2.91
N LEU A 41 6.21 -2.97 -4.18
CA LEU A 41 5.56 -3.67 -5.28
C LEU A 41 6.64 -4.38 -6.10
N ASP A 42 6.46 -5.67 -6.32
CA ASP A 42 7.26 -6.45 -7.26
C ASP A 42 6.41 -6.97 -8.40
N VAL A 43 6.82 -6.62 -9.62
CA VAL A 43 6.16 -7.03 -10.85
C VAL A 43 7.18 -7.73 -11.72
N SER A 44 6.86 -8.92 -12.18
CA SER A 44 7.66 -9.70 -13.11
C SER A 44 6.78 -10.28 -14.21
N GLY A 45 7.34 -10.47 -15.42
CA GLY A 45 6.62 -11.11 -16.54
C GLY A 45 5.59 -10.23 -17.27
N GLY A 46 5.53 -8.93 -16.99
CA GLY A 46 4.59 -8.02 -17.64
C GLY A 46 4.56 -6.62 -17.04
N SER A 47 3.48 -5.88 -17.35
CA SER A 47 3.19 -4.57 -16.78
C SER A 47 1.75 -4.46 -16.29
N ILE A 48 1.54 -3.62 -15.28
CA ILE A 48 0.26 -3.48 -14.58
C ILE A 48 -0.09 -2.03 -14.27
N THR A 49 -1.36 -1.76 -14.00
CA THR A 49 -1.81 -0.59 -13.21
C THR A 49 -2.42 -1.07 -11.91
N ILE A 50 -2.43 -0.22 -10.88
CA ILE A 50 -3.09 -0.48 -9.60
C ILE A 50 -4.23 0.50 -9.44
N ASP A 51 -5.40 0.03 -9.03
CA ASP A 51 -6.55 0.91 -8.79
C ASP A 51 -6.18 2.00 -7.77
N ASN A 52 -6.56 3.25 -8.07
CA ASN A 52 -6.26 4.45 -7.28
C ASN A 52 -4.76 4.84 -7.18
N CYS A 53 -3.86 4.14 -7.87
CA CYS A 53 -2.45 4.50 -7.94
C CYS A 53 -2.06 4.84 -9.39
N SER A 54 -1.71 6.10 -9.63
CA SER A 54 -1.32 6.57 -10.96
C SER A 54 0.00 5.96 -11.42
N GLY A 55 0.00 5.39 -12.62
CA GLY A 55 1.21 4.88 -13.27
C GLY A 55 1.03 3.49 -13.87
N THR A 56 2.01 3.09 -14.67
CA THR A 56 2.19 1.70 -15.13
C THR A 56 3.46 1.15 -14.51
N PHE A 57 3.38 -0.02 -13.92
CA PHE A 57 4.46 -0.63 -13.15
C PHE A 57 4.89 -1.96 -13.79
N SER A 58 6.19 -2.16 -13.91
CA SER A 58 6.79 -3.32 -14.58
C SER A 58 8.08 -3.81 -13.90
N LYS A 59 8.39 -3.29 -12.70
CA LYS A 59 9.60 -3.62 -11.94
C LYS A 59 9.37 -3.50 -10.43
N SER A 60 10.28 -4.09 -9.66
CA SER A 60 10.38 -3.93 -8.21
C SER A 60 10.62 -2.48 -7.82
N GLN A 61 9.73 -1.88 -7.03
CA GLN A 61 9.87 -0.51 -6.52
C GLN A 61 8.90 -0.24 -5.37
N ARG A 62 9.21 0.78 -4.56
CA ARG A 62 8.23 1.38 -3.65
C ARG A 62 7.23 2.22 -4.44
N ILE A 63 5.95 2.05 -4.16
CA ILE A 63 4.89 2.93 -4.66
C ILE A 63 4.09 3.48 -3.48
N GLY A 64 3.52 4.67 -3.65
CA GLY A 64 2.63 5.26 -2.66
C GLY A 64 1.63 6.22 -3.29
N TRP A 65 0.44 6.31 -2.69
CA TRP A 65 -0.63 7.18 -3.14
C TRP A 65 -1.56 7.54 -1.98
N SER A 66 -2.31 8.62 -2.15
CA SER A 66 -3.40 8.99 -1.24
C SER A 66 -4.76 8.66 -1.85
N PHE A 67 -5.73 8.40 -0.97
CA PHE A 67 -7.14 8.30 -1.36
C PHE A 67 -8.04 8.63 -0.18
N THR A 68 -9.26 9.11 -0.45
CA THR A 68 -10.31 9.27 0.55
C THR A 68 -11.18 8.02 0.58
N SER A 69 -11.34 7.41 1.75
CA SER A 69 -12.13 6.18 1.87
C SER A 69 -13.63 6.48 1.73
N PRO A 70 -14.35 5.88 0.77
CA PRO A 70 -15.79 6.08 0.65
C PRO A 70 -16.61 5.13 1.55
N ILE A 71 -16.00 4.06 2.05
CA ILE A 71 -16.67 2.97 2.76
C ILE A 71 -15.84 2.46 3.94
N ALA A 72 -16.50 1.78 4.88
CA ALA A 72 -15.87 1.13 6.02
C ALA A 72 -15.55 -0.32 5.66
N ASN A 73 -14.38 -0.55 5.08
CA ASN A 73 -13.88 -1.89 4.80
C ASN A 73 -12.35 -1.96 4.96
N PRO A 74 -11.75 -3.15 5.09
CA PRO A 74 -10.31 -3.27 5.12
C PRO A 74 -9.62 -2.80 3.83
N MET A 75 -8.34 -2.45 3.91
CA MET A 75 -7.58 -2.07 2.72
C MET A 75 -7.32 -3.28 1.83
N SER A 76 -7.57 -3.11 0.53
CA SER A 76 -7.35 -4.12 -0.50
C SER A 76 -6.74 -3.50 -1.74
N LEU A 77 -5.92 -4.26 -2.46
CA LEU A 77 -5.34 -3.86 -3.73
C LEU A 77 -5.91 -4.70 -4.87
N ARG A 78 -6.12 -4.05 -6.00
CA ARG A 78 -6.45 -4.67 -7.26
C ARG A 78 -5.54 -4.11 -8.33
N TYR A 79 -5.01 -5.00 -9.16
CA TYR A 79 -4.24 -4.60 -10.33
C TYR A 79 -4.93 -5.04 -11.62
N LYS A 80 -4.65 -4.32 -12.70
CA LYS A 80 -5.05 -4.67 -14.06
C LYS A 80 -3.81 -4.92 -14.90
N VAL A 81 -3.86 -5.96 -15.72
CA VAL A 81 -2.78 -6.28 -16.66
C VAL A 81 -2.79 -5.25 -17.78
N VAL A 82 -1.63 -4.67 -18.06
CA VAL A 82 -1.40 -3.81 -19.22
C VAL A 82 -0.73 -4.61 -20.34
N SER A 83 0.27 -5.45 -20.00
CA SER A 83 0.92 -6.34 -20.96
C SER A 83 1.51 -7.59 -20.29
N GLY A 84 1.72 -8.65 -21.10
CA GLY A 84 2.36 -9.88 -20.67
C GLY A 84 1.49 -10.75 -19.76
N SER A 85 2.14 -11.52 -18.87
CA SER A 85 1.50 -12.39 -17.88
C SER A 85 2.12 -12.12 -16.51
N PRO A 86 1.78 -10.97 -15.89
CA PRO A 86 2.49 -10.48 -14.73
C PRO A 86 2.20 -11.30 -13.48
N THR A 87 3.26 -11.61 -12.73
CA THR A 87 3.17 -12.02 -11.33
C THR A 87 3.43 -10.81 -10.45
N VAL A 88 2.54 -10.56 -9.50
CA VAL A 88 2.57 -9.35 -8.66
C VAL A 88 2.58 -9.72 -7.19
N LYS A 89 3.58 -9.22 -6.46
CA LYS A 89 3.73 -9.39 -5.01
C LYS A 89 3.85 -8.05 -4.33
N VAL A 90 3.29 -7.95 -3.12
CA VAL A 90 3.39 -6.75 -2.28
C VAL A 90 3.81 -7.10 -0.86
N TRP A 91 4.64 -6.25 -0.26
CA TRP A 91 5.10 -6.36 1.14
C TRP A 91 5.60 -5.00 1.63
N ASN A 92 6.10 -4.93 2.88
CA ASN A 92 6.55 -3.69 3.53
C ASN A 92 5.50 -2.59 3.35
N MET A 93 4.32 -2.83 3.92
CA MET A 93 3.12 -2.04 3.68
C MET A 93 2.84 -1.10 4.85
N VAL A 94 2.49 0.14 4.53
CA VAL A 94 1.98 1.11 5.50
C VAL A 94 0.71 1.74 4.97
N MET A 95 -0.23 1.93 5.88
CA MET A 95 -1.41 2.76 5.70
C MET A 95 -1.57 3.63 6.94
N CYS A 96 -1.63 4.94 6.78
CA CYS A 96 -1.86 5.87 7.88
C CYS A 96 -2.72 7.05 7.38
N GLU A 97 -3.26 7.85 8.30
CA GLU A 97 -3.96 9.06 7.90
C GLU A 97 -3.02 10.02 7.17
N LEU A 98 -3.53 10.74 6.17
CA LEU A 98 -2.69 11.62 5.34
C LEU A 98 -1.99 12.70 6.17
N GLY A 99 -2.66 13.23 7.21
CA GLY A 99 -2.06 14.20 8.13
C GLY A 99 -0.87 13.63 8.91
N GLU A 100 -0.96 12.38 9.38
CA GLU A 100 0.14 11.69 10.05
C GLU A 100 1.32 11.48 9.11
N TYR A 101 1.06 11.06 7.87
CA TYR A 101 2.11 10.92 6.85
C TYR A 101 2.80 12.25 6.57
N GLN A 102 2.05 13.34 6.32
CA GLN A 102 2.62 14.64 5.98
C GLN A 102 3.54 15.18 7.08
N ALA A 103 3.13 15.03 8.34
CA ALA A 103 3.93 15.44 9.49
C ALA A 103 5.19 14.58 9.73
N ASN A 104 5.25 13.37 9.16
CA ASN A 104 6.40 12.46 9.29
C ASN A 104 7.05 12.11 7.94
N LYS A 105 6.80 12.90 6.89
CA LYS A 105 7.11 12.54 5.50
C LYS A 105 8.58 12.19 5.27
N ALA A 106 9.49 13.06 5.72
CA ALA A 106 10.93 12.86 5.50
C ALA A 106 11.43 11.53 6.09
N LEU A 107 10.89 11.16 7.25
CA LEU A 107 11.19 9.89 7.90
C LEU A 107 10.59 8.72 7.10
N LEU A 108 9.29 8.77 6.79
CA LEU A 108 8.59 7.68 6.12
C LEU A 108 9.12 7.42 4.70
N ASP A 109 9.50 8.48 3.97
CA ASP A 109 10.12 8.35 2.65
C ASP A 109 11.52 7.74 2.72
N GLY A 110 12.24 7.92 3.83
CA GLY A 110 13.56 7.33 4.07
C GLY A 110 13.51 5.86 4.49
N LEU A 111 12.34 5.33 4.84
CA LEU A 111 12.20 3.96 5.31
C LEU A 111 12.10 2.96 4.15
N TYR A 112 13.02 1.99 4.15
CA TYR A 112 13.05 0.89 3.19
C TYR A 112 12.21 -0.32 3.63
N PHE A 113 11.86 -0.44 4.91
CA PHE A 113 11.00 -1.50 5.43
C PHE A 113 10.09 -1.00 6.57
N PHE A 114 9.01 -1.72 6.81
CA PHE A 114 8.05 -1.45 7.89
C PHE A 114 7.77 -2.76 8.63
N ASP A 115 7.91 -2.77 9.95
CA ASP A 115 7.90 -3.97 10.76
C ASP A 115 6.98 -3.94 11.99
N GLY A 116 6.26 -2.84 12.23
CA GLY A 116 5.32 -2.71 13.35
C GLY A 116 4.11 -1.83 13.09
N ASP A 117 3.21 -1.83 14.08
CA ASP A 117 1.94 -1.07 14.09
C ASP A 117 2.15 0.44 14.31
N THR A 118 3.34 0.85 14.74
CA THR A 118 3.72 2.25 14.98
C THR A 118 5.06 2.58 14.33
N MET A 119 5.18 3.72 13.64
CA MET A 119 6.43 4.14 12.98
C MET A 119 6.86 5.58 13.35
N PRO A 120 8.18 5.87 13.44
CA PRO A 120 9.25 4.86 13.52
C PRO A 120 9.07 4.06 14.81
N LEU A 121 9.56 2.82 14.88
CA LEU A 121 9.59 2.07 16.14
C LEU A 121 10.16 3.01 17.23
N ALA A 122 9.32 3.35 18.21
CA ALA A 122 9.73 4.16 19.35
C ALA A 122 10.66 3.36 20.25
#